data_AF-A0A960XN14-F1
#
_entry.id   AF-A0A960XN14-F1
#
_cell.length_a   1.000
_cell.length_b   1.000
_cell.length_c   1.000
_cell.angle_alpha   90.00
_cell.angle_beta   90.00
_cell.angle_gamma   90.00
#
_symmetry.space_group_name_H-M   'P 1'
#
loop_
_entity.id
_entity.type
_entity.pdbx_description
1 polymer ?
#
loop_
_entity_poly.entity_id
_entity_poly.type
_entity_poly.pdbx_seq_one_letter_code
_entity_poly.pdbx_strand_id
1 'polypeptide(L)'
;MTPNCMRKLRTLTGALALGLAWAGNQPLHAFPPAPHHTLYGQIRDELGNPLTLASAQVILETLSGVRVTSPISPLLATGYNYELRLPMDAGLTAEPYKPTALRPTVAFKISVRLGNTTYLPIEMQGDYANLGEPAGRTRIDLTLGEDLDGDGLPDAWERALLAAAGGEQGLEDIHGDDDFEGDGLSNLDEYLAGTYAFDPADGFALTLTGSDGAAATLEFLGLRHRTYAVFGSSDLTQWQPVPFRVLPADEGSAERQQYRPTDTALVRVQ
;
A
#
# COMPACT_ATOMS: atom_id res chain seq x y z
N MET A 1 48.10 -80.39 -25.56
CA MET A 1 49.24 -80.20 -24.64
C MET A 1 49.66 -78.74 -24.69
N THR A 2 49.55 -78.03 -23.57
CA THR A 2 50.32 -76.80 -23.26
C THR A 2 51.84 -77.06 -23.42
N PRO A 3 52.75 -76.06 -23.57
CA PRO A 3 52.68 -74.72 -22.98
C PRO A 3 53.23 -73.51 -23.79
N ASN A 4 52.71 -72.33 -23.44
CA ASN A 4 53.41 -71.12 -22.99
C ASN A 4 54.79 -70.74 -23.59
N CYS A 5 54.90 -69.56 -24.21
CA CYS A 5 56.03 -68.64 -23.98
C CYS A 5 55.73 -67.20 -24.45
N MET A 6 55.80 -66.26 -23.51
CA MET A 6 55.66 -64.81 -23.66
C MET A 6 56.86 -64.16 -24.36
N ARG A 7 56.64 -63.07 -25.12
CA ARG A 7 57.61 -61.94 -25.20
C ARG A 7 56.97 -60.59 -25.51
N LYS A 8 56.89 -59.80 -24.43
CA LYS A 8 56.76 -58.34 -24.23
C LYS A 8 56.70 -57.42 -25.46
N LEU A 9 55.58 -56.71 -25.59
CA LEU A 9 55.39 -55.53 -26.44
C LEU A 9 55.78 -54.26 -25.63
N ARG A 10 56.69 -53.45 -26.18
CA ARG A 10 57.11 -52.15 -25.61
C ARG A 10 56.06 -51.10 -25.96
N THR A 11 55.34 -50.58 -24.97
CA THR A 11 54.45 -49.43 -25.11
C THR A 11 55.24 -48.12 -24.90
N LEU A 12 55.19 -47.24 -25.90
CA LEU A 12 55.68 -45.86 -25.82
C LEU A 12 54.88 -45.10 -24.76
N THR A 13 55.59 -44.51 -23.80
CA THR A 13 55.02 -43.60 -22.80
C THR A 13 54.94 -42.20 -23.40
N GLY A 14 53.77 -41.81 -23.88
CA GLY A 14 53.48 -40.41 -24.23
C GLY A 14 53.10 -39.65 -22.96
N ALA A 15 53.98 -38.75 -22.49
CA ALA A 15 53.68 -37.85 -21.38
C ALA A 15 52.73 -36.75 -21.88
N LEU A 16 51.45 -36.85 -21.55
CA LEU A 16 50.49 -35.76 -21.70
C LEU A 16 50.70 -34.81 -20.51
N ALA A 17 51.38 -33.69 -20.74
CA ALA A 17 51.51 -32.63 -19.76
C ALA A 17 50.13 -31.99 -19.55
N LEU A 18 49.45 -32.34 -18.45
CA LEU A 18 48.31 -31.57 -17.94
C LEU A 18 48.85 -30.21 -17.49
N GLY A 19 48.67 -29.18 -18.32
CA GLY A 19 48.81 -27.81 -17.87
C GLY A 19 47.74 -27.53 -16.83
N LEU A 20 48.12 -27.51 -15.54
CA LEU A 20 47.30 -26.87 -14.52
C LEU A 20 47.23 -25.38 -14.87
N ALA A 21 46.19 -24.99 -15.59
CA ALA A 21 45.77 -23.61 -15.62
C ALA A 21 45.46 -23.21 -14.18
N TRP A 22 46.31 -22.34 -13.62
CA TRP A 22 45.98 -21.56 -12.45
C TRP A 22 44.77 -20.69 -12.80
N ALA A 23 43.57 -21.26 -12.67
CA ALA A 23 42.36 -20.47 -12.54
C ALA A 23 42.53 -19.72 -11.22
N GLY A 24 43.00 -18.48 -11.30
CA GLY A 24 43.07 -17.61 -10.14
C GLY A 24 41.72 -17.65 -9.43
N ASN A 25 41.73 -17.98 -8.15
CA ASN A 25 40.59 -17.78 -7.26
C ASN A 25 40.25 -16.29 -7.27
N GLN A 26 39.43 -15.87 -8.22
CA GLN A 26 38.66 -14.65 -8.05
C GLN A 26 37.74 -14.96 -6.86
N PRO A 27 37.83 -14.22 -5.73
CA PRO A 27 36.85 -14.36 -4.69
C PRO A 27 35.49 -14.10 -5.36
N LEU A 28 34.65 -15.15 -5.43
CA LEU A 28 33.23 -14.99 -5.67
C LEU A 28 32.72 -14.21 -4.46
N HIS A 29 32.70 -12.89 -4.58
CA HIS A 29 32.02 -12.03 -3.63
C HIS A 29 30.54 -12.39 -3.75
N ALA A 30 30.05 -13.19 -2.81
CA ALA A 30 28.61 -13.32 -2.62
C ALA A 30 28.13 -11.92 -2.21
N PHE A 31 27.22 -11.34 -3.01
CA PHE A 31 26.62 -10.04 -2.78
C PHE A 31 25.36 -10.25 -1.93
N PRO A 32 25.41 -10.16 -0.59
CA PRO A 32 24.23 -10.46 0.20
C PRO A 32 23.19 -9.36 -0.05
N PRO A 33 21.97 -9.71 -0.51
CA PRO A 33 20.87 -8.76 -0.57
C PRO A 33 20.54 -8.25 0.84
N ALA A 34 20.19 -6.98 0.98
CA ALA A 34 19.51 -6.52 2.18
C ALA A 34 18.01 -6.86 2.07
N PRO A 35 17.29 -7.03 3.19
CA PRO A 35 15.85 -7.26 3.14
C PRO A 35 15.12 -6.10 2.46
N HIS A 36 14.01 -6.42 1.80
CA HIS A 36 13.18 -5.43 1.12
C HIS A 36 12.71 -4.32 2.06
N HIS A 37 12.61 -3.10 1.54
CA HIS A 37 11.77 -2.07 2.12
C HIS A 37 10.37 -2.16 1.49
N THR A 38 9.32 -1.99 2.27
CA THR A 38 7.94 -2.11 1.76
C THR A 38 7.23 -0.77 1.82
N LEU A 39 6.88 -0.21 0.66
CA LEU A 39 5.92 0.89 0.57
C LEU A 39 4.51 0.31 0.51
N TYR A 40 3.57 0.87 1.25
CA TYR A 40 2.18 0.42 1.23
C TYR A 40 1.24 1.57 1.54
N GLY A 41 -0.03 1.46 1.19
CA GLY A 41 -1.02 2.48 1.51
C GLY A 41 -2.26 2.41 0.65
N GLN A 42 -3.08 3.44 0.73
CA GLN A 42 -4.32 3.58 0.02
C GLN A 42 -4.15 4.57 -1.13
N ILE A 43 -4.48 4.11 -2.33
CA ILE A 43 -4.61 4.95 -3.51
C ILE A 43 -6.10 5.22 -3.70
N ARG A 44 -6.46 6.50 -3.75
CA ARG A 44 -7.84 6.98 -3.88
C ARG A 44 -8.01 7.81 -5.15
N ASP A 45 -9.25 7.89 -5.63
CA ASP A 45 -9.63 8.79 -6.71
C ASP A 45 -9.93 10.20 -6.21
N GLU A 46 -10.31 11.07 -7.14
CA GLU A 46 -10.61 12.48 -6.92
C GLU A 46 -11.84 12.71 -6.03
N LEU A 47 -12.61 11.67 -5.71
CA LEU A 47 -13.76 11.72 -4.79
C LEU A 47 -13.48 10.96 -3.49
N GLY A 48 -12.22 10.63 -3.22
CA GLY A 48 -11.80 9.96 -1.99
C GLY A 48 -12.13 8.45 -1.98
N ASN A 49 -12.62 7.88 -3.08
CA ASN A 49 -12.92 6.46 -3.14
C ASN A 49 -11.64 5.65 -3.35
N PRO A 50 -11.43 4.55 -2.59
CA PRO A 50 -10.28 3.68 -2.82
C PRO A 50 -10.35 3.07 -4.22
N LEU A 51 -9.23 3.10 -4.96
CA LEU A 51 -9.18 2.47 -6.27
C LEU A 51 -9.43 0.96 -6.17
N THR A 52 -10.34 0.48 -7.02
CA THR A 52 -10.75 -0.94 -7.06
C THR A 52 -10.40 -1.65 -8.37
N LEU A 53 -9.87 -0.92 -9.36
CA LEU A 53 -9.58 -1.46 -10.68
C LEU A 53 -8.40 -2.43 -10.64
N ALA A 54 -8.66 -3.73 -10.86
CA ALA A 54 -7.63 -4.77 -10.79
C ALA A 54 -6.52 -4.65 -11.84
N SER A 55 -6.75 -3.92 -12.95
CA SER A 55 -5.72 -3.63 -13.95
C SER A 55 -4.81 -2.46 -13.59
N ALA A 56 -5.13 -1.73 -12.51
CA ALA A 56 -4.35 -0.60 -12.06
C ALA A 56 -3.02 -1.04 -11.43
N GLN A 57 -1.99 -0.22 -11.62
CA GLN A 57 -0.66 -0.50 -11.09
C GLN A 57 -0.04 0.75 -10.50
N VAL A 58 0.60 0.59 -9.34
CA VAL A 58 1.50 1.59 -8.79
C VAL A 58 2.90 1.36 -9.36
N ILE A 59 3.57 2.44 -9.72
CA ILE A 59 4.89 2.44 -10.35
C ILE A 59 5.78 3.39 -9.56
N LEU A 60 6.89 2.87 -9.06
CA LEU A 60 8.01 3.66 -8.56
C LEU A 60 9.10 3.68 -9.62
N GLU A 61 9.63 4.87 -9.91
CA GLU A 61 10.70 5.08 -10.87
C GLU A 61 11.76 6.03 -10.27
N THR A 62 13.03 5.65 -10.38
CA THR A 62 14.16 6.48 -9.92
C THR A 62 14.76 7.25 -11.08
N LEU A 63 15.55 8.30 -10.77
CA LEU A 63 16.26 9.08 -11.79
C LEU A 63 17.27 8.24 -12.60
N SER A 64 17.76 7.14 -12.05
CA SER A 64 18.67 6.21 -12.73
C SER A 64 17.95 5.21 -13.65
N GLY A 65 16.62 5.28 -13.75
CA GLY A 65 15.81 4.42 -14.60
C GLY A 65 15.41 3.09 -13.95
N VAL A 66 15.72 2.88 -12.66
CA VAL A 66 15.19 1.72 -11.92
C VAL A 66 13.67 1.90 -11.78
N ARG A 67 12.92 0.89 -12.22
CA ARG A 67 11.46 0.85 -12.16
C ARG A 67 10.99 -0.37 -11.38
N VAL A 68 10.10 -0.14 -10.42
CA VAL A 68 9.41 -1.18 -9.64
C VAL A 68 7.92 -0.96 -9.77
N THR A 69 7.16 -2.03 -10.02
CA THR A 69 5.71 -1.95 -10.24
C THR A 69 4.98 -2.97 -9.38
N SER A 70 3.79 -2.61 -8.89
CA SER A 70 2.92 -3.54 -8.16
C SER A 70 1.45 -3.35 -8.59
N PRO A 71 0.64 -4.42 -8.68
CA PRO A 71 -0.79 -4.28 -8.91
C PRO A 71 -1.48 -3.63 -7.71
N ILE A 72 -2.56 -2.91 -7.98
CA ILE A 72 -3.49 -2.41 -6.96
C ILE A 72 -4.56 -3.50 -6.75
N SER A 73 -4.80 -3.85 -5.49
CA SER A 73 -5.82 -4.81 -5.10
C SER A 73 -6.71 -4.24 -4.00
N PRO A 74 -8.03 -4.07 -4.25
CA PRO A 74 -8.96 -3.54 -3.25
C PRO A 74 -9.17 -4.48 -2.05
N LEU A 75 -8.71 -5.73 -2.14
CA LEU A 75 -8.81 -6.74 -1.09
C LEU A 75 -7.43 -7.12 -0.54
N LEU A 76 -6.43 -6.25 -0.68
CA LEU A 76 -5.08 -6.52 -0.18
C LEU A 76 -5.06 -6.65 1.35
N ALA A 77 -5.59 -5.63 2.05
CA ALA A 77 -5.76 -5.61 3.50
C ALA A 77 -6.72 -4.48 3.91
N THR A 78 -7.06 -4.42 5.19
CA THR A 78 -7.81 -3.29 5.75
C THR A 78 -6.97 -2.01 5.69
N GLY A 79 -7.54 -0.96 5.09
CA GLY A 79 -6.95 0.38 5.09
C GLY A 79 -5.82 0.61 4.07
N TYR A 80 -5.51 -0.35 3.19
CA TYR A 80 -4.57 -0.14 2.08
C TYR A 80 -4.85 -1.08 0.90
N ASN A 81 -4.60 -0.60 -0.33
CA ASN A 81 -4.89 -1.32 -1.57
C ASN A 81 -3.66 -1.55 -2.45
N TYR A 82 -2.46 -1.19 -1.98
CA TYR A 82 -1.21 -1.58 -2.64
C TYR A 82 -0.08 -1.89 -1.66
N GLU A 83 0.86 -2.71 -2.13
CA GLU A 83 2.14 -2.97 -1.48
C GLU A 83 3.22 -3.04 -2.57
N LEU A 84 4.28 -2.26 -2.44
CA LEU A 84 5.40 -2.19 -3.36
C LEU A 84 6.68 -2.56 -2.63
N ARG A 85 7.23 -3.74 -2.96
CA ARG A 85 8.44 -4.29 -2.35
C ARG A 85 9.68 -3.78 -3.07
N LEU A 86 10.40 -2.89 -2.43
CA LEU A 86 11.64 -2.31 -2.91
C LEU A 86 12.81 -3.23 -2.58
N PRO A 87 13.55 -3.74 -3.57
CA PRO A 87 14.79 -4.44 -3.30
C PRO A 87 15.84 -3.48 -2.76
N MET A 88 16.48 -3.85 -1.65
CA MET A 88 17.49 -3.01 -1.00
C MET A 88 18.87 -3.63 -1.12
N ASP A 89 19.83 -2.83 -1.53
CA ASP A 89 21.24 -3.19 -1.59
C ASP A 89 21.92 -2.90 -0.24
N ALA A 90 22.80 -3.80 0.21
CA ALA A 90 23.53 -3.61 1.46
C ALA A 90 24.62 -2.52 1.37
N GLY A 91 24.91 -1.98 0.17
CA GLY A 91 25.87 -0.89 -0.02
C GLY A 91 27.33 -1.28 0.23
N LEU A 92 27.63 -2.57 0.38
CA LEU A 92 28.97 -3.07 0.70
C LEU A 92 29.94 -3.01 -0.50
N THR A 93 29.42 -2.77 -1.70
CA THR A 93 30.17 -2.75 -2.97
C THR A 93 29.79 -1.52 -3.80
N ALA A 94 30.57 -1.22 -4.85
CA ALA A 94 30.21 -0.15 -5.79
C ALA A 94 28.96 -0.49 -6.61
N GLU A 95 28.88 -1.74 -7.10
CA GLU A 95 27.75 -2.25 -7.86
C GLU A 95 26.68 -2.87 -6.94
N PRO A 96 25.39 -2.69 -7.24
CA PRO A 96 24.31 -3.32 -6.49
C PRO A 96 24.19 -4.81 -6.79
N TYR A 97 23.68 -5.60 -5.84
CA TYR A 97 23.51 -7.06 -6.01
C TYR A 97 22.55 -7.44 -7.15
N LYS A 98 21.67 -6.53 -7.58
CA LYS A 98 20.87 -6.65 -8.81
C LYS A 98 20.52 -5.26 -9.38
N PRO A 99 20.18 -5.15 -10.68
CA PRO A 99 19.91 -3.85 -11.32
C PRO A 99 18.74 -3.06 -10.71
N THR A 100 17.76 -3.73 -10.10
CA THR A 100 16.60 -3.08 -9.47
C THR A 100 16.77 -2.82 -7.98
N ALA A 101 17.94 -3.11 -7.41
CA ALA A 101 18.20 -2.84 -6.00
C ALA A 101 18.51 -1.36 -5.77
N LEU A 102 17.82 -0.79 -4.79
CA LEU A 102 17.94 0.59 -4.36
C LEU A 102 18.86 0.66 -3.14
N ARG A 103 19.47 1.82 -2.96
CA ARG A 103 20.15 2.20 -1.72
C ARG A 103 19.25 3.17 -0.94
N PRO A 104 19.48 3.33 0.37
CA PRO A 104 18.82 4.39 1.13
C PRO A 104 18.98 5.76 0.44
N THR A 105 18.03 6.65 0.69
CA THR A 105 18.00 8.05 0.20
C THR A 105 17.97 8.26 -1.31
N VAL A 106 17.71 7.22 -2.12
CA VAL A 106 17.53 7.37 -3.57
C VAL A 106 16.23 8.12 -3.85
N ALA A 107 16.31 9.23 -4.58
CA ALA A 107 15.14 9.96 -5.04
C ALA A 107 14.33 9.13 -6.06
N PHE A 108 13.01 9.16 -5.92
CA PHE A 108 12.09 8.45 -6.79
C PHE A 108 10.85 9.28 -7.07
N LYS A 109 10.12 8.86 -8.09
CA LYS A 109 8.79 9.30 -8.46
C LYS A 109 7.83 8.14 -8.28
N ILE A 110 6.66 8.40 -7.70
CA ILE A 110 5.54 7.45 -7.70
C ILE A 110 4.49 7.92 -8.71
N SER A 111 3.93 6.96 -9.44
CA SER A 111 2.85 7.18 -10.40
C SER A 111 1.88 6.01 -10.38
N VAL A 112 0.65 6.25 -10.83
CA VAL A 112 -0.40 5.24 -10.89
C VAL A 112 -0.88 5.09 -12.32
N ARG A 113 -0.77 3.89 -12.86
CA ARG A 113 -1.26 3.58 -14.21
C ARG A 113 -2.64 2.95 -14.14
N LEU A 114 -3.61 3.58 -14.79
CA LEU A 114 -4.97 3.08 -14.99
C LEU A 114 -5.18 2.82 -16.49
N GLY A 115 -5.22 1.55 -16.89
CA GLY A 115 -5.27 1.19 -18.32
C GLY A 115 -4.06 1.75 -19.08
N ASN A 116 -4.31 2.66 -20.02
CA ASN A 116 -3.27 3.29 -20.85
C ASN A 116 -2.79 4.66 -20.32
N THR A 117 -3.40 5.18 -19.26
CA THR A 117 -3.07 6.50 -18.71
C THR A 117 -2.23 6.36 -17.44
N THR A 118 -1.21 7.20 -17.29
CA THR A 118 -0.38 7.26 -16.08
C THR A 118 -0.61 8.60 -15.40
N TYR A 119 -1.06 8.54 -14.16
CA TYR A 119 -1.37 9.68 -13.30
C TYR A 119 -0.24 9.91 -12.30
N LEU A 120 0.00 11.17 -11.98
CA LEU A 120 0.81 11.57 -10.85
C LEU A 120 -0.13 11.90 -9.71
N PRO A 121 0.08 11.34 -8.52
CA PRO A 121 -0.68 11.75 -7.36
C PRO A 121 -0.47 13.25 -7.10
N ILE A 122 -1.55 13.96 -6.80
CA ILE A 122 -1.50 15.37 -6.39
C ILE A 122 -0.97 15.48 -4.95
N GLU A 123 -1.30 14.48 -4.13
CA GLU A 123 -0.82 14.37 -2.76
C GLU A 123 -0.14 13.02 -2.52
N MET A 124 0.91 13.05 -1.70
CA MET A 124 1.56 11.89 -1.10
C MET A 124 1.64 12.12 0.41
N GLN A 125 0.80 11.44 1.18
CA GLN A 125 0.77 11.57 2.63
C GLN A 125 1.42 10.36 3.28
N GLY A 126 2.32 10.54 4.25
CA GLY A 126 2.97 9.40 4.92
C GLY A 126 4.00 9.76 5.98
N ASP A 127 4.34 8.77 6.80
CA ASP A 127 5.45 8.85 7.75
C ASP A 127 6.74 8.35 7.09
N TYR A 128 7.57 9.29 6.63
CA TYR A 128 8.80 8.99 5.91
C TYR A 128 10.00 8.68 6.82
N ALA A 129 9.83 8.60 8.15
CA ALA A 129 10.94 8.43 9.09
C ALA A 129 11.83 7.21 8.78
N ASN A 130 11.23 6.14 8.23
CA ASN A 130 11.92 4.90 7.91
C ASN A 130 12.09 4.67 6.39
N LEU A 131 11.82 5.67 5.55
CA LEU A 131 11.80 5.50 4.10
C LEU A 131 13.16 5.03 3.57
N GLY A 132 13.16 3.84 2.94
CA GLY A 132 14.37 3.26 2.36
C GLY A 132 15.26 2.49 3.35
N GLU A 133 14.85 2.34 4.62
CA GLU A 133 15.54 1.47 5.58
C GLU A 133 15.31 -0.02 5.24
N PRO A 134 16.36 -0.86 5.14
CA PRO A 134 16.18 -2.29 4.89
C PRO A 134 15.29 -2.96 5.94
N ALA A 135 14.43 -3.90 5.51
CA ALA A 135 13.39 -4.52 6.32
C ALA A 135 12.31 -3.55 6.87
N GLY A 136 12.41 -2.26 6.57
CA GLY A 136 11.44 -1.25 6.97
C GLY A 136 10.14 -1.31 6.17
N ARG A 137 9.12 -0.65 6.71
CA ARG A 137 7.85 -0.40 6.00
C ARG A 137 7.50 1.08 6.13
N THR A 138 7.01 1.67 5.05
CA THR A 138 6.57 3.07 5.02
C THR A 138 5.17 3.14 4.44
N ARG A 139 4.24 3.73 5.19
CA ARG A 139 2.90 4.02 4.69
C ARG A 139 2.95 5.28 3.84
N ILE A 140 2.43 5.21 2.62
CA ILE A 140 2.22 6.35 1.74
C ILE A 140 0.82 6.24 1.14
N ASP A 141 -0.07 7.15 1.50
CA ASP A 141 -1.37 7.28 0.86
C ASP A 141 -1.26 8.23 -0.34
N LEU A 142 -1.92 7.89 -1.45
CA LEU A 142 -1.82 8.60 -2.72
C LEU A 142 -3.19 9.06 -3.19
N THR A 143 -3.29 10.33 -3.56
CA THR A 143 -4.51 10.92 -4.08
C THR A 143 -4.38 11.20 -5.57
N LEU A 144 -5.30 10.68 -6.39
CA LEU A 144 -5.37 11.01 -7.81
C LEU A 144 -6.40 12.11 -8.04
N GLY A 145 -6.07 13.07 -8.91
CA GLY A 145 -6.97 14.15 -9.28
C GLY A 145 -6.21 15.31 -9.91
N GLU A 146 -6.84 16.47 -9.87
CA GLU A 146 -6.25 17.79 -10.11
C GLU A 146 -6.43 18.58 -8.82
N ASP A 147 -5.46 19.44 -8.50
CA ASP A 147 -5.44 20.33 -7.33
C ASP A 147 -4.82 21.65 -7.84
N LEU A 148 -5.69 22.55 -8.32
CA LEU A 148 -5.31 23.75 -9.05
C LEU A 148 -4.82 24.88 -8.14
N ASP A 149 -5.33 24.95 -6.91
CA ASP A 149 -4.97 25.97 -5.93
C ASP A 149 -3.96 25.48 -4.87
N GLY A 150 -3.69 24.18 -4.82
CA GLY A 150 -2.59 23.56 -4.08
C GLY A 150 -2.90 23.37 -2.60
N ASP A 151 -4.17 23.22 -2.23
CA ASP A 151 -4.60 23.09 -0.84
C ASP A 151 -4.63 21.62 -0.35
N GLY A 152 -4.45 20.67 -1.27
CA GLY A 152 -4.41 19.23 -1.01
C GLY A 152 -5.75 18.51 -1.23
N LEU A 153 -6.83 19.24 -1.51
CA LEU A 153 -8.10 18.67 -1.96
C LEU A 153 -8.09 18.48 -3.49
N PRO A 154 -8.78 17.46 -4.01
CA PRO A 154 -9.00 17.40 -5.45
C PRO A 154 -10.10 18.36 -5.91
N ASP A 155 -9.85 19.10 -6.99
CA ASP A 155 -10.82 20.05 -7.57
C ASP A 155 -12.20 19.41 -7.84
N ALA A 156 -12.23 18.12 -8.19
CA ALA A 156 -13.47 17.42 -8.47
C ALA A 156 -14.33 17.23 -7.22
N TRP A 157 -13.69 17.03 -6.07
CA TRP A 157 -14.35 16.96 -4.78
C TRP A 157 -14.86 18.33 -4.36
N GLU A 158 -14.03 19.37 -4.47
CA GLU A 158 -14.44 20.75 -4.15
C GLU A 158 -15.61 21.22 -5.03
N ARG A 159 -15.57 20.96 -6.34
CA ARG A 159 -16.70 21.24 -7.24
C ARG A 159 -17.98 20.49 -6.83
N ALA A 160 -17.85 19.27 -6.32
CA ALA A 160 -19.01 18.51 -5.85
C ALA A 160 -19.59 19.15 -4.58
N LEU A 161 -18.74 19.60 -3.66
CA LEU A 161 -19.14 20.35 -2.46
C LEU A 161 -19.85 21.66 -2.83
N LEU A 162 -19.23 22.48 -3.69
CA LEU A 162 -19.80 23.74 -4.19
C LEU A 162 -21.15 23.55 -4.87
N ALA A 163 -21.28 22.52 -5.71
CA ALA A 163 -22.54 22.20 -6.38
C ALA A 163 -23.65 21.81 -5.41
N ALA A 164 -23.31 21.12 -4.31
CA ALA A 164 -24.26 20.74 -3.28
C ALA A 164 -24.67 21.94 -2.40
N ALA A 165 -23.74 22.85 -2.13
CA ALA A 165 -23.99 24.07 -1.38
C ALA A 165 -24.82 25.13 -2.14
N GLY A 166 -24.94 24.98 -3.47
CA GLY A 166 -25.67 25.91 -4.33
C GLY A 166 -24.99 27.28 -4.47
N GLY A 167 -23.67 27.34 -4.27
CA GLY A 167 -22.89 28.58 -4.24
C GLY A 167 -22.41 29.08 -5.60
N GLU A 168 -22.01 30.37 -5.63
CA GLU A 168 -21.27 31.02 -6.72
C GLU A 168 -19.74 31.06 -6.45
N GLN A 169 -19.30 30.36 -5.41
CA GLN A 169 -17.92 30.30 -4.93
C GLN A 169 -17.01 29.53 -5.91
N GLY A 170 -15.72 29.87 -5.89
CA GLY A 170 -14.67 29.21 -6.65
C GLY A 170 -14.01 28.07 -5.87
N LEU A 171 -13.04 27.40 -6.51
CA LEU A 171 -12.20 26.39 -5.83
C LEU A 171 -11.44 27.04 -4.67
N GLU A 172 -10.92 28.25 -4.91
CA GLU A 172 -10.13 29.03 -3.97
C GLU A 172 -10.85 29.43 -2.66
N ASP A 173 -12.17 29.19 -2.59
CA ASP A 173 -13.00 29.48 -1.43
C ASP A 173 -13.25 28.23 -0.55
N ILE A 174 -12.76 27.05 -0.97
CA ILE A 174 -12.82 25.80 -0.22
C ILE A 174 -11.42 25.48 0.25
N HIS A 175 -11.25 25.29 1.57
CA HIS A 175 -9.96 24.88 2.12
C HIS A 175 -10.08 23.55 2.87
N GLY A 176 -9.04 22.74 2.79
CA GLY A 176 -8.96 21.46 3.51
C GLY A 176 -9.16 21.54 5.03
N ASP A 177 -8.85 22.67 5.68
CA ASP A 177 -9.01 22.90 7.12
C ASP A 177 -10.35 23.51 7.53
N ASP A 178 -11.18 23.93 6.55
CA ASP A 178 -12.53 24.41 6.82
C ASP A 178 -13.47 23.26 7.22
N ASP A 179 -14.50 23.58 8.00
CA ASP A 179 -15.61 22.71 8.39
C ASP A 179 -16.87 23.29 7.74
N PHE A 180 -17.12 22.90 6.48
CA PHE A 180 -18.09 23.57 5.61
C PHE A 180 -19.53 23.38 6.11
N GLU A 181 -19.84 22.20 6.63
CA GLU A 181 -21.15 21.79 7.14
C GLU A 181 -21.34 21.99 8.65
N GLY A 182 -20.27 22.26 9.39
CA GLY A 182 -20.30 22.60 10.82
C GLY A 182 -20.43 21.40 11.76
N ASP A 183 -19.98 20.22 11.34
CA ASP A 183 -20.10 18.97 12.10
C ASP A 183 -18.85 18.64 12.95
N GLY A 184 -17.78 19.43 12.78
CA GLY A 184 -16.51 19.32 13.49
C GLY A 184 -15.44 18.49 12.78
N LEU A 185 -15.72 17.96 11.58
CA LEU A 185 -14.71 17.41 10.67
C LEU A 185 -14.25 18.50 9.70
N SER A 186 -12.98 18.43 9.28
CA SER A 186 -12.51 19.31 8.22
C SER A 186 -12.79 18.69 6.85
N ASN A 187 -12.90 19.51 5.82
CA ASN A 187 -13.08 19.09 4.43
C ASN A 187 -12.05 18.02 4.01
N LEU A 188 -10.79 18.15 4.44
CA LEU A 188 -9.75 17.16 4.18
C LEU A 188 -10.00 15.83 4.91
N ASP A 189 -10.41 15.87 6.17
CA ASP A 189 -10.74 14.66 6.92
C ASP A 189 -11.94 13.93 6.29
N GLU A 190 -12.94 14.66 5.85
CA GLU A 190 -14.07 14.12 5.11
C GLU A 190 -13.68 13.52 3.76
N TYR A 191 -12.86 14.23 2.99
CA TYR A 191 -12.29 13.73 1.75
C TYR A 191 -11.53 12.41 1.96
N LEU A 192 -10.67 12.34 2.98
CA LEU A 192 -9.92 11.13 3.33
C LEU A 192 -10.83 10.00 3.81
N ALA A 193 -11.87 10.33 4.59
CA ALA A 193 -12.93 9.43 5.01
C ALA A 193 -13.85 9.02 3.85
N GLY A 194 -13.79 9.74 2.71
CA GLY A 194 -14.69 9.60 1.57
C GLY A 194 -16.15 9.78 1.96
N THR A 195 -16.39 10.54 3.04
CA THR A 195 -17.71 11.05 3.37
C THR A 195 -18.02 12.19 2.40
N TYR A 196 -19.30 12.50 2.30
CA TYR A 196 -19.76 13.55 1.42
C TYR A 196 -20.08 14.77 2.29
N ALA A 197 -19.31 15.84 2.11
CA ALA A 197 -19.38 17.14 2.80
C ALA A 197 -20.73 17.90 2.70
N PHE A 198 -21.80 17.24 2.27
CA PHE A 198 -23.10 17.85 2.02
C PHE A 198 -24.26 17.18 2.76
N ASP A 199 -24.02 16.13 3.55
CA ASP A 199 -25.01 15.62 4.49
C ASP A 199 -24.41 15.61 5.90
N PRO A 200 -24.87 16.48 6.84
CA PRO A 200 -24.43 16.48 8.23
C PRO A 200 -24.69 15.16 8.98
N ALA A 201 -25.50 14.27 8.41
CA ALA A 201 -25.71 12.91 8.93
C ALA A 201 -24.70 11.89 8.38
N ASP A 202 -23.89 12.26 7.37
CA ASP A 202 -22.93 11.39 6.69
C ASP A 202 -21.47 11.54 7.15
N GLY A 203 -21.21 12.42 8.14
CA GLY A 203 -19.90 12.53 8.80
C GLY A 203 -19.42 11.19 9.37
N PHE A 204 -18.10 11.01 9.49
CA PHE A 204 -17.49 9.79 10.04
C PHE A 204 -17.70 9.69 11.56
N ALA A 205 -18.94 9.42 11.98
CA ALA A 205 -19.32 9.29 13.37
C ALA A 205 -19.52 7.81 13.79
N LEU A 206 -19.00 7.46 14.97
CA LEU A 206 -19.24 6.18 15.63
C LEU A 206 -20.13 6.41 16.86
N THR A 207 -21.37 5.95 16.80
CA THR A 207 -22.37 6.14 17.85
C THR A 207 -22.57 4.87 18.67
N LEU A 208 -22.49 4.99 20.00
CA LEU A 208 -22.89 3.92 20.91
C LEU A 208 -24.42 3.97 21.10
N THR A 209 -25.15 3.03 20.51
CA THR A 209 -26.63 3.02 20.51
C THR A 209 -27.23 2.12 21.58
N GLY A 210 -26.42 1.26 22.19
CA GLY A 210 -26.86 0.39 23.28
C GLY A 210 -25.75 -0.41 23.91
N SER A 211 -26.02 -0.99 25.06
CA SER A 211 -25.21 -2.05 25.66
C SER A 211 -26.10 -2.96 26.48
N ASP A 212 -25.87 -4.27 26.40
CA ASP A 212 -26.56 -5.28 27.20
C ASP A 212 -25.71 -5.75 28.41
N GLY A 213 -24.63 -5.03 28.71
CA GLY A 213 -23.68 -5.35 29.78
C GLY A 213 -22.61 -6.39 29.40
N ALA A 214 -22.78 -7.10 28.28
CA ALA A 214 -21.78 -8.02 27.74
C ALA A 214 -21.17 -7.50 26.43
N ALA A 215 -21.96 -6.80 25.62
CA ALA A 215 -21.55 -6.20 24.37
C ALA A 215 -22.09 -4.77 24.22
N ALA A 216 -21.43 -3.99 23.38
CA ALA A 216 -21.80 -2.63 23.01
C ALA A 216 -22.32 -2.65 21.58
N THR A 217 -23.46 -2.02 21.33
CA THR A 217 -23.98 -1.82 19.98
C THR A 217 -23.46 -0.50 19.44
N LEU A 218 -22.68 -0.57 18.38
CA LEU A 218 -22.14 0.59 17.68
C LEU A 218 -22.91 0.80 16.38
N GLU A 219 -23.13 2.06 16.00
CA GLU A 219 -23.74 2.47 14.74
C GLU A 219 -22.82 3.46 14.03
N PHE A 220 -22.62 3.29 12.73
CA PHE A 220 -21.82 4.18 11.89
C PHE A 220 -22.30 4.13 10.43
N LEU A 221 -21.96 5.13 9.62
CA LEU A 221 -22.22 5.09 8.19
C LEU A 221 -21.23 4.14 7.49
N GLY A 222 -21.74 3.04 6.95
CA GLY A 222 -20.95 2.11 6.16
C GLY A 222 -20.90 2.52 4.71
N LEU A 223 -19.83 3.18 4.27
CA LEU A 223 -19.61 3.48 2.86
C LEU A 223 -19.27 2.22 2.04
N ARG A 224 -19.88 2.08 0.85
CA ARG A 224 -19.52 1.03 -0.11
C ARG A 224 -18.03 1.11 -0.48
N HIS A 225 -17.46 -0.03 -0.86
CA HIS A 225 -16.04 -0.17 -1.24
C HIS A 225 -14.99 0.09 -0.14
N ARG A 226 -15.40 0.47 1.07
CA ARG A 226 -14.53 0.54 2.24
C ARG A 226 -14.59 -0.74 3.06
N THR A 227 -13.55 -1.00 3.83
CA THR A 227 -13.46 -2.14 4.74
C THR A 227 -13.26 -1.62 6.14
N TYR A 228 -14.15 -1.99 7.05
CA TYR A 228 -14.19 -1.54 8.44
C TYR A 228 -13.73 -2.68 9.36
N ALA A 229 -13.06 -2.31 10.44
CA ALA A 229 -12.71 -3.19 11.55
C ALA A 229 -12.92 -2.43 12.86
N VAL A 230 -13.35 -3.12 13.91
CA VAL A 230 -13.54 -2.51 15.23
C VAL A 230 -12.28 -2.76 16.05
N PHE A 231 -11.76 -1.71 16.68
CA PHE A 231 -10.67 -1.80 17.63
C PHE A 231 -11.16 -1.34 19.01
N GLY A 232 -10.66 -2.00 20.05
CA GLY A 232 -10.96 -1.68 21.44
C GLY A 232 -9.69 -1.51 22.25
N SER A 233 -9.77 -0.67 23.28
CA SER A 233 -8.68 -0.44 24.23
C SER A 233 -9.27 -0.22 25.62
N SER A 234 -8.60 -0.77 26.65
CA SER A 234 -8.94 -0.50 28.05
C SER A 234 -8.17 0.68 28.64
N ASP A 235 -7.14 1.18 27.95
CA ASP A 235 -6.26 2.25 28.42
C ASP A 235 -6.13 3.43 27.43
N LEU A 236 -6.80 3.34 26.28
CA LEU A 236 -6.75 4.29 25.15
C LEU A 236 -5.37 4.44 24.49
N THR A 237 -4.41 3.59 24.82
CA THR A 237 -3.05 3.59 24.27
C THR A 237 -2.75 2.33 23.47
N GLN A 238 -3.17 1.17 23.96
CA GLN A 238 -3.01 -0.12 23.30
C GLN A 238 -4.34 -0.53 22.67
N TRP A 239 -4.40 -0.56 21.35
CA TRP A 239 -5.60 -0.90 20.60
C TRP A 239 -5.46 -2.27 19.96
N GLN A 240 -6.50 -3.09 20.09
CA GLN A 240 -6.54 -4.44 19.52
C GLN A 240 -7.84 -4.68 18.74
N PRO A 241 -7.82 -5.50 17.67
CA PRO A 241 -9.01 -5.86 16.94
C PRO A 241 -10.04 -6.54 17.85
N VAL A 242 -11.30 -6.14 17.73
CA VAL A 242 -12.45 -6.73 18.44
C VAL A 242 -13.34 -7.42 17.41
N PRO A 243 -13.61 -8.74 17.55
CA PRO A 243 -14.60 -9.42 16.72
C PRO A 243 -15.99 -8.83 16.96
N PHE A 244 -16.78 -8.72 15.90
CA PHE A 244 -18.14 -8.17 15.96
C PHE A 244 -19.09 -8.91 15.02
N ARG A 245 -20.39 -8.76 15.24
CA ARG A 245 -21.45 -9.20 14.33
C ARG A 245 -22.13 -7.98 13.74
N VAL A 246 -22.51 -8.08 12.47
CA VAL A 246 -23.31 -7.04 11.80
C VAL A 246 -24.78 -7.34 12.06
N LEU A 247 -25.53 -6.32 12.51
CA LEU A 247 -26.94 -6.45 12.86
C LEU A 247 -27.87 -6.12 11.66
N PRO A 248 -29.06 -6.72 11.59
CA PRO A 248 -29.57 -7.77 12.50
C PRO A 248 -28.81 -9.09 12.33
N ALA A 249 -28.50 -9.73 13.46
CA ALA A 249 -27.80 -11.01 13.52
C ALA A 249 -28.76 -12.09 14.03
N ASP A 250 -28.86 -13.20 13.31
CA ASP A 250 -29.66 -14.36 13.71
C ASP A 250 -28.83 -15.34 14.55
N GLU A 251 -29.48 -16.33 15.16
CA GLU A 251 -28.80 -17.45 15.79
C GLU A 251 -27.92 -18.18 14.76
N GLY A 252 -26.60 -17.99 14.86
CA GLY A 252 -25.61 -18.55 13.94
C GLY A 252 -24.85 -17.53 13.09
N SER A 253 -25.16 -16.23 13.21
CA SER A 253 -24.33 -15.18 12.59
C SER A 253 -22.91 -15.23 13.14
N ALA A 254 -21.95 -15.55 12.26
CA ALA A 254 -20.55 -15.63 12.63
C ALA A 254 -19.99 -14.25 12.97
N GLU A 255 -19.16 -14.21 14.01
CA GLU A 255 -18.30 -13.07 14.30
C GLU A 255 -17.30 -12.85 13.16
N ARG A 256 -16.99 -11.59 12.91
CA ARG A 256 -16.09 -11.15 11.86
C ARG A 256 -15.11 -10.15 12.47
N GLN A 257 -13.91 -10.09 11.91
CA GLN A 257 -12.96 -9.03 12.23
C GLN A 257 -13.05 -7.85 11.26
N GLN A 258 -13.72 -8.05 10.12
CA GLN A 258 -13.82 -7.06 9.06
C GLN A 258 -15.20 -7.09 8.41
N TYR A 259 -15.65 -5.93 7.95
CA TYR A 259 -16.90 -5.76 7.23
C TYR A 259 -16.72 -4.83 6.04
N ARG A 260 -17.30 -5.21 4.89
CA ARG A 260 -17.31 -4.42 3.66
C ARG A 260 -18.76 -4.22 3.23
N PRO A 261 -19.31 -3.00 3.38
CA PRO A 261 -20.68 -2.70 2.95
C PRO A 261 -20.84 -2.92 1.45
N THR A 262 -22.01 -3.43 1.04
CA THR A 262 -22.42 -3.51 -0.38
C THR A 262 -22.97 -2.18 -0.87
N ASP A 263 -23.62 -1.45 0.03
CA ASP A 263 -24.27 -0.16 -0.22
C ASP A 263 -23.88 0.83 0.86
N THR A 264 -24.06 2.12 0.59
CA THR A 264 -23.89 3.17 1.59
C THR A 264 -25.14 3.25 2.45
N ALA A 265 -25.02 2.90 3.73
CA ALA A 265 -26.13 2.93 4.69
C ALA A 265 -25.61 2.92 6.14
N LEU A 266 -26.47 3.27 7.10
CA LEU A 266 -26.17 3.05 8.52
C LEU A 266 -26.01 1.56 8.82
N VAL A 267 -24.91 1.22 9.49
CA VAL A 267 -24.53 -0.13 9.86
C VAL A 267 -24.48 -0.20 11.37
N ARG A 268 -25.12 -1.23 11.93
CA ARG A 268 -25.02 -1.57 13.34
C ARG A 268 -24.16 -2.79 13.54
N VAL A 269 -23.28 -2.75 14.53
CA VAL A 269 -22.46 -3.88 14.95
C VAL A 269 -22.54 -4.08 16.45
N GLN A 270 -22.35 -5.33 16.89
CA GLN A 270 -22.33 -5.72 18.30
C GLN A 270 -21.20 -6.71 18.55
#